data_AF-A0A955VNU5-F1
#
_entry.id   AF-A0A955VNU5-F1
#
_cell.length_a   1.000
_cell.length_b   1.000
_cell.length_c   1.000
_cell.angle_alpha   90.00
_cell.angle_beta   90.00
_cell.angle_gamma   90.00
#
_symmetry.space_group_name_H-M   'P 1'
#
loop_
_entity.id
_entity.type
_entity.pdbx_description
1 polymer ?
#
loop_
_entity_poly.entity_id
_entity_poly.type
_entity_poly.pdbx_seq_one_letter_code
_entity_poly.pdbx_strand_id
1 'polypeptide(L)' 'MLMNAPPRDETLSKKYAALCDAVRNAGSCVVAYSGGVDSTLLAVVARRELGDRAVAVLARSPSLASAELEGARRRATEL' A
#
# COMPACT_ATOMS: atom_id res chain seq x y z
N MET A 1 31.37 1.57 -0.87
CA MET A 1 30.06 1.87 -1.50
C MET A 1 29.57 0.56 -2.11
N LEU A 2 28.92 -0.29 -1.32
CA LEU A 2 28.49 -1.62 -1.77
C LEU A 2 27.21 -1.48 -2.58
N MET A 3 27.37 -1.44 -3.90
CA MET A 3 26.32 -1.85 -4.82
C MET A 3 26.19 -3.36 -4.72
N ASN A 4 25.16 -3.86 -4.03
CA ASN A 4 24.74 -5.24 -4.18
C ASN A 4 23.32 -5.26 -4.75
N ALA A 5 23.22 -5.49 -6.05
CA ALA A 5 22.00 -5.88 -6.74
C ALA A 5 21.76 -7.40 -6.55
N PRO A 6 20.54 -7.91 -6.74
CA PRO A 6 19.83 -8.77 -5.76
C PRO A 6 19.88 -10.28 -6.08
N PRO A 7 19.35 -11.14 -5.20
CA PRO A 7 18.49 -12.23 -5.62
C PRO A 7 17.03 -11.77 -5.49
N ARG A 8 16.46 -11.20 -6.56
CA ARG A 8 15.02 -10.98 -6.63
C ARG A 8 14.40 -12.28 -7.07
N ASP A 9 13.69 -12.95 -6.17
CA ASP A 9 12.83 -14.07 -6.54
C ASP A 9 12.00 -13.64 -7.77
N GLU A 10 12.20 -14.36 -8.88
CA GLU A 10 11.52 -14.08 -10.16
C GLU A 10 10.00 -14.18 -9.99
N THR A 11 9.54 -15.09 -9.14
CA THR A 11 8.13 -15.26 -8.78
C THR A 11 7.61 -14.01 -8.08
N LEU A 12 8.37 -13.47 -7.13
CA LEU A 12 7.98 -12.27 -6.39
C LEU A 12 7.93 -11.04 -7.32
N SER A 13 8.89 -10.93 -8.23
CA SER A 13 8.93 -9.86 -9.23
C SER A 13 7.72 -9.92 -10.17
N LYS A 14 7.33 -11.12 -10.61
CA LYS A 14 6.11 -11.35 -11.42
C LYS A 14 4.84 -11.00 -10.66
N LYS A 15 4.73 -11.40 -9.39
CA LYS A 15 3.59 -11.06 -8.52
C LYS A 15 3.46 -9.54 -8.32
N TYR A 16 4.58 -8.86 -8.11
CA TYR A 16 4.58 -7.41 -7.95
C TYR A 16 4.19 -6.69 -9.24
N ALA A 17 4.70 -7.12 -10.39
CA ALA A 17 4.30 -6.57 -11.69
C ALA A 17 2.78 -6.76 -11.95
N ALA A 18 2.25 -7.96 -11.67
CA ALA A 18 0.82 -8.23 -11.81
C ALA A 18 -0.04 -7.36 -10.88
N LEU A 19 0.43 -7.06 -9.66
CA LEU A 19 -0.23 -6.12 -8.75
C LEU A 19 -0.27 -4.71 -9.34
N CYS A 20 0.87 -4.19 -9.82
CA CYS A 20 0.94 -2.88 -10.47
C CYS A 20 -0.01 -2.80 -11.69
N ASP A 21 -0.03 -3.83 -12.54
CA ASP A 21 -0.91 -3.88 -13.71
C ASP A 21 -2.39 -3.91 -13.31
N ALA A 22 -2.78 -4.71 -12.32
CA ALA A 22 -4.15 -4.76 -11.82
C ALA A 22 -4.60 -3.39 -11.29
N VAL A 23 -3.73 -2.71 -10.55
CA VAL A 23 -4.00 -1.37 -10.01
C VAL A 23 -4.12 -0.34 -11.14
N ARG A 24 -3.20 -0.32 -12.12
CA ARG A 24 -3.29 0.58 -13.28
C ARG A 24 -4.58 0.39 -14.06
N ASN A 25 -4.96 -0.87 -14.30
CA ASN A 25 -6.16 -1.22 -15.06
C ASN A 25 -7.46 -0.81 -14.35
N ALA A 26 -7.44 -0.65 -13.03
CA ALA A 26 -8.60 -0.14 -12.28
C ALA A 26 -8.88 1.35 -12.57
N GLY A 27 -7.89 2.13 -13.01
CA GLY A 27 -8.01 3.56 -13.35
C GLY A 27 -8.17 4.51 -12.16
N SER A 28 -8.90 4.10 -11.12
CA SER A 28 -9.04 4.76 -9.81
C SER A 28 -9.41 3.74 -8.75
N CYS A 29 -9.05 3.95 -7.48
CA CYS A 29 -9.44 3.02 -6.41
C CYS A 29 -9.54 3.67 -5.03
N VAL A 30 -10.31 3.02 -4.15
CA VAL A 30 -10.30 3.25 -2.71
C VAL A 30 -9.67 2.04 -2.04
N VAL A 31 -8.60 2.26 -1.27
CA VAL A 31 -7.92 1.21 -0.51
C VAL A 31 -8.44 1.21 0.93
N ALA A 32 -9.06 0.11 1.34
CA ALA A 32 -9.38 -0.11 2.74
C ALA A 32 -8.08 -0.31 3.54
N TYR A 33 -7.65 0.74 4.22
CA TYR A 33 -6.38 0.79 4.92
C TYR A 33 -6.59 0.43 6.39
N SER A 34 -5.91 -0.62 6.87
CA SER A 34 -5.96 -1.06 8.27
C SER A 34 -4.69 -0.68 9.05
N GLY A 35 -3.65 -0.24 8.36
CA GLY A 35 -2.33 -0.04 8.96
C GLY A 35 -1.44 -1.27 8.99
N GLY A 36 -1.91 -2.43 8.52
CA GLY A 36 -1.09 -3.64 8.35
C GLY A 36 -0.16 -3.59 7.14
N VAL A 37 0.79 -4.52 7.03
CA VAL A 37 1.78 -4.53 5.95
C VAL A 37 1.14 -4.69 4.56
N ASP A 38 0.12 -5.52 4.43
CA ASP A 38 -0.54 -5.78 3.15
C ASP A 38 -1.32 -4.56 2.65
N SER A 39 -2.13 -3.96 3.53
CA SER A 39 -2.90 -2.75 3.19
C SER A 39 -1.99 -1.54 2.98
N THR A 40 -0.82 -1.49 3.64
CA THR A 40 0.22 -0.48 3.40
C THR A 40 0.88 -0.68 2.04
N LEU A 41 1.28 -1.90 1.68
CA LEU A 41 1.84 -2.19 0.37
C LEU A 41 0.85 -1.81 -0.75
N LEU A 42 -0.42 -2.19 -0.60
CA LEU A 42 -1.44 -1.86 -1.58
C LEU A 42 -1.67 -0.34 -1.69
N ALA A 43 -1.73 0.39 -0.57
CA ALA A 43 -1.86 1.84 -0.58
C ALA A 43 -0.68 2.53 -1.29
N VAL A 44 0.55 2.07 -1.03
CA VAL A 44 1.76 2.58 -1.69
C VAL A 44 1.73 2.32 -3.19
N VAL A 45 1.40 1.10 -3.62
CA VAL A 45 1.33 0.76 -5.04
C VAL A 45 0.21 1.55 -5.72
N ALA A 46 -0.97 1.65 -5.09
CA ALA A 46 -2.08 2.45 -5.59
C ALA A 46 -1.69 3.92 -5.80
N ARG A 47 -1.04 4.54 -4.81
CA ARG A 47 -0.57 5.93 -4.95
C ARG A 47 0.47 6.10 -6.05
N ARG A 48 1.40 5.14 -6.18
CA ARG A 48 2.45 5.17 -7.22
C ARG A 48 1.88 5.05 -8.63
N GLU A 49 0.95 4.13 -8.84
CA GLU A 49 0.44 3.83 -10.18
C GLU A 49 -0.69 4.78 -10.62
N LEU A 50 -1.50 5.28 -9.68
CA LEU A 50 -2.72 6.07 -9.98
C LEU A 50 -2.66 7.52 -9.49
N GLY A 51 -1.63 7.90 -8.70
CA GLY A 51 -1.52 9.25 -8.13
C GLY A 51 -2.74 9.60 -7.27
N ASP A 52 -3.30 10.78 -7.51
CA ASP A 52 -4.45 11.30 -6.74
C ASP A 52 -5.77 10.58 -7.06
N ARG A 53 -5.78 9.64 -8.02
CA ARG A 53 -6.93 8.76 -8.28
C ARG A 53 -6.99 7.53 -7.36
N ALA A 54 -6.06 7.43 -6.40
CA ALA A 54 -6.07 6.43 -5.34
C ALA A 54 -6.23 7.11 -3.98
N VAL A 55 -7.21 6.65 -3.18
CA VAL A 55 -7.45 7.15 -1.82
C VAL A 55 -7.38 5.99 -0.83
N ALA A 56 -6.51 6.09 0.17
CA ALA A 56 -6.47 5.16 1.29
C ALA A 56 -7.40 5.63 2.42
N VAL A 57 -8.30 4.76 2.86
CA VAL A 57 -9.32 5.06 3.88
C VAL A 57 -9.11 4.16 5.09
N LEU A 58 -8.86 4.79 6.25
CA LEU A 58 -8.80 4.12 7.54
C LEU A 58 -10.17 4.18 8.22
N ALA A 59 -10.79 3.02 8.43
CA ALA A 59 -12.06 2.95 9.15
C ALA A 59 -11.82 3.16 10.65
N ARG A 60 -12.54 4.12 11.25
CA ARG A 60 -12.59 4.33 12.70
C ARG A 60 -13.87 3.70 13.26
N SER A 61 -13.71 2.78 14.21
CA SER A 61 -14.83 2.14 14.92
C SER A 61 -14.66 2.33 16.43
N PRO A 62 -15.75 2.38 17.23
CA PRO A 62 -15.67 2.39 18.69
C PRO A 62 -14.87 1.21 19.28
N SER A 63 -14.79 0.10 18.55
CA SER A 63 -14.03 -1.09 18.95
C SER A 63 -12.55 -1.05 18.58
N LEU A 64 -12.09 -0.05 17.82
CA LEU A 64 -10.69 0.10 17.41
C LEU A 64 -9.92 0.87 18.50
N ALA A 65 -8.81 0.31 18.99
CA ALA A 65 -8.04 0.98 20.01
C ALA A 65 -7.41 2.27 19.45
N SER A 66 -7.47 3.36 20.22
CA SER A 66 -6.94 4.66 19.78
C SER A 66 -5.47 4.60 19.34
N ALA A 67 -4.66 3.74 19.97
CA ALA A 67 -3.27 3.52 19.61
C ALA A 67 -3.09 2.90 18.20
N GLU A 68 -3.99 2.00 17.80
CA GLU A 68 -3.97 1.38 16.47
C GLU A 68 -4.33 2.41 15.39
N LEU A 69 -5.32 3.26 15.68
CA LEU A 69 -5.71 4.34 14.79
C LEU A 69 -4.58 5.36 14.59
N GLU A 70 -3.92 5.80 15.67
CA GLU A 70 -2.79 6.73 15.58
C GLU A 70 -1.58 6.10 14.89
N GLY A 71 -1.35 4.80 15.07
CA GLY A 71 -0.31 4.07 14.35
C GLY A 71 -0.56 4.04 12.84
N ALA A 72 -1.79 3.72 12.43
CA ALA A 72 -2.17 3.69 11.01
C ALA A 72 -2.13 5.10 10.39
N ARG A 73 -2.65 6.13 11.08
CA ARG A 73 -2.64 7.51 10.57
C ARG A 73 -1.22 8.03 10.31
N ARG A 74 -0.28 7.78 11.23
CA ARG A 74 1.13 8.17 11.05
C ARG A 74 1.72 7.53 9.78
N ARG A 75 1.58 6.21 9.64
CA ARG A 75 2.06 5.49 8.45
C ARG A 75 1.47 6.04 7.16
N ALA A 76 0.16 6.31 7.11
CA ALA A 76 -0.50 6.84 5.93
C ALA A 76 0.01 8.23 5.49
N THR A 77 0.52 9.04 6.43
CA THR A 77 1.07 10.37 6.13
C THR A 77 2.49 10.29 5.55
N GLU A 78 3.17 9.17 5.74
CA GLU A 78 4.53 8.89 5.25
C GLU A 78 4.54 8.20 3.87
N LEU A 79 3.38 7.82 3.33
CA LEU A 79 3.22 7.16 2.02
C LEU A 79 3.18 8.14 0.85
#